data_AF-A0A7W1EA67-F1
#
_entry.id   AF-A0A7W1EA67-F1
#
_cell.length_a   1.000
_cell.length_b   1.000
_cell.length_c   1.000
_cell.angle_alpha   90.00
_cell.angle_beta   90.00
_cell.angle_gamma   90.00
#
_symmetry.space_group_name_H-M   'P 1'
#
loop_
_entity.id
_entity.type
_entity.pdbx_description
1 polymer ?
#
loop_
_entity_poly.entity_id
_entity_poly.type
_entity_poly.pdbx_seq_one_letter_code
_entity_poly.pdbx_strand_id
1 'polypeptide(L)'
;MLPQSLVVQAVVSWAEVNVGIYDTSRTRVAPLFGRLQCFDPSGRLWLQAVLELAASRPGSRPDAGKAPLRLARWWPRQARLPAPPSLLQWLLENVKEPEAVAEWGRKESRRRRRRVVDHDATTVEQAVDRLNTGPTNARAWYVLEGPSQPSVYLETDEVVVVIDGKRAELTPDASTDWMPVRHQLLRHLDSAWDTRRERRLYGVLMVEADREISRSEPPAAWREGLERSLSEEALGQSLPHRAPEERASIGAALLGVTSWQAVCDELQVPRQVLIPEVLDPPAEPRARRRSSASIERPLIEPAEPA
;
A
#
# COMPACT_ATOMS: atom_id res chain seq x y z
N MET A 1 55.99 -4.87 23.93
CA MET A 1 55.40 -3.72 24.63
C MET A 1 54.66 -2.87 23.59
N LEU A 2 53.40 -2.55 23.89
CA LEU A 2 52.34 -1.88 23.11
C LEU A 2 52.71 -0.45 22.61
N PRO A 3 51.96 0.20 21.67
CA PRO A 3 50.50 0.09 21.52
C PRO A 3 49.88 -0.06 20.13
N GLN A 4 48.66 -0.61 20.20
CA GLN A 4 47.66 -0.81 19.16
C GLN A 4 47.09 0.53 18.68
N SER A 5 46.93 0.68 17.36
CA SER A 5 46.22 1.80 16.74
C SER A 5 44.71 1.59 16.81
N LEU A 6 44.00 2.64 17.23
CA LEU A 6 42.55 2.70 17.30
C LEU A 6 41.90 2.60 15.91
N VAL A 7 41.02 1.61 15.74
CA VAL A 7 39.96 1.64 14.72
C VAL A 7 38.74 2.30 15.38
N VAL A 8 38.45 3.54 15.00
CA VAL A 8 37.21 4.22 15.38
C VAL A 8 36.13 3.78 14.40
N GLN A 9 35.24 2.90 14.84
CA GLN A 9 33.96 2.65 14.16
C GLN A 9 33.07 3.88 14.32
N ALA A 10 32.82 4.59 13.23
CA ALA A 10 31.77 5.59 13.16
C ALA A 10 30.42 4.87 13.06
N VAL A 11 29.76 4.71 14.21
CA VAL A 11 28.33 4.37 14.28
C VAL A 11 27.56 5.64 13.91
N VAL A 12 27.14 5.76 12.65
CA VAL A 12 26.20 6.80 12.23
C VAL A 12 24.81 6.37 12.70
N SER A 13 24.33 7.04 13.75
CA SER A 13 22.95 6.97 14.21
C SER A 13 22.03 7.59 13.15
N TRP A 14 21.31 6.75 12.41
CA TRP A 14 20.28 7.15 11.42
C TRP A 14 18.87 7.25 12.01
N ALA A 15 18.76 7.45 13.33
CA ALA A 15 17.48 7.38 14.03
C ALA A 15 16.77 8.74 14.15
N GLU A 16 16.60 9.46 13.03
CA GLU A 16 15.53 10.46 12.86
C GLU A 16 15.11 10.45 11.37
N VAL A 17 14.37 9.40 10.98
CA VAL A 17 13.77 9.34 9.64
C VAL A 17 12.69 10.42 9.58
N ASN A 18 12.97 11.51 8.87
CA ASN A 18 12.00 12.53 8.49
C ASN A 18 10.91 11.90 7.60
N VAL A 19 9.87 11.35 8.23
CA VAL A 19 8.68 10.77 7.60
C VAL A 19 7.87 11.91 6.97
N GLY A 20 8.28 12.37 5.79
CA GLY A 20 7.60 13.42 5.03
C GLY A 20 8.40 13.96 3.86
N ILE A 21 9.73 14.06 4.00
CA ILE A 21 10.63 14.58 2.96
C ILE A 21 10.80 13.57 1.80
N TYR A 22 10.73 12.27 2.13
CA TYR A 22 10.98 11.16 1.22
C TYR A 22 9.73 10.40 0.79
N ASP A 23 8.58 11.08 0.67
CA ASP A 23 7.34 10.46 0.20
C ASP A 23 7.53 9.87 -1.21
N THR A 24 7.65 8.54 -1.32
CA THR A 24 7.83 7.82 -2.59
C THR A 24 6.70 8.12 -3.58
N SER A 25 5.48 8.34 -3.10
CA SER A 25 4.33 8.64 -3.95
C SER A 25 4.50 9.98 -4.66
N ARG A 26 5.06 10.99 -3.97
CA ARG A 26 5.29 12.34 -4.50
C ARG A 26 6.63 12.48 -5.25
N THR A 27 7.65 11.74 -4.82
CA THR A 27 9.03 11.91 -5.29
C THR A 27 9.48 10.93 -6.37
N ARG A 28 8.77 9.81 -6.54
CA ARG A 28 9.08 8.77 -7.53
C ARG A 28 7.87 8.49 -8.41
N VAL A 29 6.77 8.09 -7.79
CA VAL A 29 5.60 7.57 -8.48
C VAL A 29 4.94 8.65 -9.34
N ALA A 30 4.48 9.76 -8.74
CA ALA A 30 3.74 10.77 -9.49
C ALA A 30 4.55 11.41 -10.63
N PRO A 31 5.84 11.77 -10.46
CA PRO A 31 6.64 12.30 -11.55
C PRO A 31 6.89 11.30 -12.68
N LEU A 32 7.25 10.05 -12.35
CA LEU A 32 7.53 9.01 -13.35
C LEU A 32 6.25 8.65 -14.13
N PHE A 33 5.21 8.20 -13.43
CA PHE A 33 3.96 7.78 -14.09
C PHE A 33 3.23 8.95 -14.72
N GLY A 34 3.34 10.16 -14.18
CA GLY A 34 2.87 11.38 -14.83
C GLY A 34 3.57 11.61 -16.16
N ARG A 35 4.90 11.42 -16.25
CA ARG A 35 5.64 11.55 -17.51
C ARG A 35 5.26 10.48 -18.52
N LEU A 36 5.15 9.22 -18.07
CA LEU A 36 4.72 8.10 -18.91
C LEU A 36 3.30 8.31 -19.46
N GLN A 37 2.37 8.78 -18.62
CA GLN A 37 1.01 9.06 -19.03
C GLN A 37 0.92 10.26 -19.98
N CYS A 38 1.75 11.29 -19.82
CA CYS A 38 1.83 12.39 -20.78
C CYS A 38 2.40 11.96 -22.14
N PHE A 39 3.34 11.00 -22.15
CA PHE A 39 3.93 10.47 -23.37
C PHE A 39 2.96 9.55 -24.11
N ASP A 40 2.35 8.60 -23.40
CA ASP A 40 1.31 7.71 -23.93
C ASP A 40 0.25 7.43 -22.85
N PRO A 41 -0.91 8.12 -22.93
CA PRO A 41 -2.02 7.90 -22.01
C PRO A 41 -2.61 6.49 -22.09
N SER A 42 -2.43 5.80 -23.22
CA SER A 42 -2.98 4.46 -23.43
C SER A 42 -2.17 3.36 -22.75
N GLY A 43 -0.93 3.64 -22.33
CA GLY A 43 -0.04 2.66 -21.70
C GLY A 43 0.60 1.65 -22.64
N ARG A 44 0.25 1.64 -23.92
CA ARG A 44 0.70 0.64 -24.90
C ARG A 44 2.20 0.70 -25.15
N LEU A 45 2.81 1.88 -25.10
CA LEU A 45 4.23 2.06 -25.38
C LEU A 45 5.14 1.73 -24.19
N TRP A 46 4.61 1.69 -22.96
CA TRP A 46 5.46 1.58 -21.77
C TRP A 46 5.05 0.47 -20.79
N LEU A 47 3.79 0.05 -20.73
CA LEU A 47 3.33 -0.91 -19.71
C LEU A 47 4.05 -2.25 -19.83
N GLN A 48 4.21 -2.76 -21.05
CA GLN A 48 4.90 -4.02 -21.31
C GLN A 48 6.35 -3.97 -20.81
N ALA A 49 7.09 -2.90 -21.11
CA ALA A 49 8.47 -2.74 -20.66
C ALA A 49 8.59 -2.66 -19.13
N VAL A 50 7.65 -1.98 -18.45
CA VAL A 50 7.61 -1.96 -16.97
C VAL A 50 7.44 -3.38 -16.41
N LEU A 51 6.53 -4.18 -16.98
CA LEU A 51 6.32 -5.56 -16.53
C LEU A 51 7.55 -6.43 -16.80
N GLU A 52 8.19 -6.28 -17.95
CA GLU A 52 9.40 -7.04 -18.32
C GLU A 52 10.59 -6.71 -17.43
N LEU A 53 10.83 -5.44 -17.14
CA LEU A 53 11.87 -5.02 -16.20
C LEU A 53 11.66 -5.57 -14.79
N ALA A 54 10.40 -5.77 -14.39
CA ALA A 54 10.04 -6.33 -13.10
C ALA A 54 10.04 -7.87 -13.08
N ALA A 55 10.06 -8.53 -14.23
CA ALA A 55 10.03 -9.99 -14.36
C ALA A 55 11.41 -10.61 -14.03
N SER A 56 11.90 -10.35 -12.82
CA SER A 56 13.17 -10.86 -12.32
C SER A 56 13.08 -12.31 -11.84
N ARG A 57 11.88 -12.89 -11.81
CA ARG A 57 11.62 -14.26 -11.36
C ARG A 57 11.48 -15.22 -12.54
N PRO A 58 11.87 -16.50 -12.39
CA PRO A 58 11.63 -17.51 -13.41
C PRO A 58 10.12 -17.67 -13.65
N GLY A 59 9.68 -17.61 -14.91
CA GLY A 59 8.27 -17.73 -15.25
C GLY A 59 8.00 -17.38 -16.70
N SER A 60 6.72 -17.41 -17.08
CA SER A 60 6.29 -16.89 -18.37
C SER A 60 6.53 -15.39 -18.45
N ARG A 61 7.00 -14.92 -19.61
CA ARG A 61 7.09 -13.49 -19.90
C ARG A 61 5.71 -12.84 -19.64
N PRO A 62 5.64 -11.75 -18.85
CA PRO A 62 4.38 -11.06 -18.64
C PRO A 62 3.85 -10.51 -19.96
N ASP A 63 2.54 -10.35 -20.07
CA ASP A 63 1.91 -9.77 -21.25
C ASP A 63 0.85 -8.77 -20.79
N ALA A 64 1.11 -7.49 -21.08
CA ALA A 64 0.24 -6.36 -20.80
C ALA A 64 -1.05 -6.37 -21.65
N GLY A 65 -1.11 -7.21 -22.69
CA GLY A 65 -2.18 -7.22 -23.66
C GLY A 65 -2.07 -6.08 -24.67
N LYS A 66 -3.13 -5.90 -25.47
CA LYS A 66 -3.23 -4.86 -26.50
C LYS A 66 -4.25 -3.77 -26.15
N ALA A 67 -5.12 -4.05 -25.18
CA ALA A 67 -6.09 -3.10 -24.67
C ALA A 67 -5.41 -1.86 -24.07
N PRO A 68 -5.92 -0.65 -24.33
CA PRO A 68 -5.41 0.56 -23.69
C PRO A 68 -5.78 0.58 -22.21
N LEU A 69 -5.06 1.40 -21.43
CA LEU A 69 -5.41 1.72 -20.05
C LEU A 69 -6.82 2.29 -19.96
N ARG A 70 -7.65 1.66 -19.14
CA ARG A 70 -8.96 2.13 -18.72
C ARG A 70 -8.88 2.94 -17.44
N LEU A 71 -7.98 2.54 -16.55
CA LEU A 71 -7.77 3.22 -15.28
C LEU A 71 -6.28 3.30 -14.96
N ALA A 72 -5.87 4.47 -14.49
CA ALA A 72 -4.55 4.76 -14.01
C ALA A 72 -4.68 5.60 -12.74
N ARG A 73 -4.24 5.06 -11.60
CA ARG A 73 -4.37 5.69 -10.29
C ARG A 73 -3.06 5.63 -9.51
N TRP A 74 -2.57 6.79 -9.14
CA TRP A 74 -1.46 7.02 -8.22
C TRP A 74 -1.67 8.37 -7.55
N TRP A 75 -0.72 8.84 -6.74
CA TRP A 75 -0.85 10.09 -6.01
C TRP A 75 -1.26 11.28 -6.92
N PRO A 76 -2.23 12.12 -6.51
CA PRO A 76 -2.94 12.14 -5.22
C PRO A 76 -4.23 11.30 -5.18
N ARG A 77 -4.47 10.46 -6.20
CA ARG A 77 -5.70 9.69 -6.43
C ARG A 77 -5.44 8.18 -6.41
N GLN A 78 -4.62 7.71 -5.47
CA GLN A 78 -4.30 6.29 -5.33
C GLN A 78 -5.58 5.44 -5.19
N ALA A 79 -5.55 4.24 -5.76
CA ALA A 79 -6.64 3.30 -5.60
C ALA A 79 -6.70 2.81 -4.15
N ARG A 80 -7.92 2.65 -3.63
CA ARG A 80 -8.17 1.98 -2.35
C ARG A 80 -8.87 0.67 -2.66
N LEU A 81 -8.15 -0.42 -2.51
CA LEU A 81 -8.65 -1.76 -2.78
C LEU A 81 -9.26 -2.32 -1.50
N PRO A 82 -10.56 -2.69 -1.48
CA PRO A 82 -11.17 -3.24 -0.28
C PRO A 82 -10.47 -4.53 0.13
N ALA A 83 -10.42 -4.80 1.44
CA ALA A 83 -10.01 -6.10 1.94
C ALA A 83 -10.99 -7.17 1.41
N PRO A 84 -10.51 -8.35 0.99
CA PRO A 84 -11.35 -9.47 0.59
C PRO A 84 -12.42 -9.81 1.64
N PRO A 85 -13.69 -10.01 1.25
CA PRO A 85 -14.73 -10.43 2.19
C PRO A 85 -14.36 -11.73 2.91
N SER A 86 -13.74 -12.69 2.21
CA SER A 86 -13.27 -13.95 2.78
C SER A 86 -12.17 -13.76 3.84
N LEU A 87 -11.26 -12.79 3.64
CA LEU A 87 -10.28 -12.41 4.66
C LEU A 87 -10.97 -11.81 5.89
N LEU A 88 -11.91 -10.87 5.68
CA LEU A 88 -12.61 -10.22 6.78
C LEU A 88 -13.40 -11.22 7.61
N GLN A 89 -14.04 -12.19 6.96
CA GLN A 89 -14.70 -13.30 7.64
C GLN A 89 -13.70 -14.16 8.42
N TRP A 90 -12.61 -14.58 7.78
CA TRP A 90 -11.57 -15.37 8.45
C TRP A 90 -11.02 -14.66 9.69
N LEU A 91 -10.79 -13.35 9.61
CA LEU A 91 -10.35 -12.54 10.75
C LEU A 91 -11.38 -12.56 11.87
N LEU A 92 -12.67 -12.40 11.60
CA LEU A 92 -13.70 -12.47 12.64
C LEU A 92 -13.72 -13.83 13.37
N GLU A 93 -13.30 -14.89 12.70
CA GLU A 93 -13.28 -16.26 13.24
C GLU A 93 -11.95 -16.63 13.91
N ASN A 94 -10.83 -15.99 13.54
CA ASN A 94 -9.47 -16.43 13.90
C ASN A 94 -8.57 -15.32 14.48
N VAL A 95 -9.07 -14.09 14.62
CA VAL A 95 -8.27 -12.93 15.05
C VAL A 95 -7.69 -13.12 16.46
N LYS A 96 -6.48 -12.63 16.64
CA LYS A 96 -5.83 -12.49 17.95
C LYS A 96 -5.75 -11.02 18.35
N GLU A 97 -5.50 -10.78 19.63
CA GLU A 97 -5.26 -9.43 20.15
C GLU A 97 -4.15 -8.72 19.35
N PRO A 98 -4.40 -7.51 18.81
CA PRO A 98 -3.39 -6.75 18.11
C PRO A 98 -2.39 -6.16 19.10
N GLU A 99 -1.14 -6.02 18.69
CA GLU A 99 -0.07 -5.48 19.55
C GLU A 99 -0.30 -4.00 19.89
N ALA A 100 -0.83 -3.23 18.94
CA ALA A 100 -1.01 -1.79 19.08
C ALA A 100 -2.39 -1.44 19.67
N VAL A 101 -2.40 -0.71 20.80
CA VAL A 101 -3.63 -0.29 21.51
C VAL A 101 -4.55 0.60 20.64
N ALA A 102 -3.98 1.34 19.69
CA ALA A 102 -4.71 2.21 18.77
C ALA A 102 -5.69 1.43 17.89
N GLU A 103 -5.35 0.17 17.56
CA GLU A 103 -6.09 -0.66 16.62
C GLU A 103 -7.43 -1.13 17.14
N TRP A 104 -7.59 -1.17 18.45
CA TRP A 104 -8.89 -1.43 19.06
C TRP A 104 -9.95 -0.38 18.70
N GLY A 105 -9.54 0.79 18.21
CA GLY A 105 -10.43 1.89 17.88
C GLY A 105 -11.01 2.57 19.13
N ARG A 106 -12.14 3.27 18.94
CA ARG A 106 -12.83 4.02 20.01
C ARG A 106 -13.47 3.08 21.04
N LYS A 107 -13.86 3.62 22.21
CA LYS A 107 -14.37 2.86 23.37
C LYS A 107 -15.39 1.76 23.02
N GLU A 108 -16.41 2.08 22.23
CA GLU A 108 -17.45 1.10 21.85
C GLU A 108 -16.93 0.05 20.85
N SER A 109 -16.16 0.46 19.83
CA SER A 109 -15.50 -0.47 18.91
C SER A 109 -14.55 -1.41 19.65
N ARG A 110 -13.77 -0.89 20.61
CA ARG A 110 -12.85 -1.66 21.44
C ARG A 110 -13.57 -2.75 22.22
N ARG A 111 -14.70 -2.41 22.87
CA ARG A 111 -15.48 -3.39 23.63
C ARG A 111 -15.98 -4.52 22.74
N ARG A 112 -16.48 -4.22 21.54
CA ARG A 112 -16.98 -5.25 20.60
C ARG A 112 -15.85 -6.08 20.01
N ARG A 113 -14.76 -5.44 19.59
CA ARG A 113 -13.57 -6.14 19.09
C ARG A 113 -12.98 -7.09 20.14
N ARG A 114 -13.01 -6.72 21.43
CA ARG A 114 -12.57 -7.63 22.52
C ARG A 114 -13.41 -8.90 22.55
N ARG A 115 -14.74 -8.76 22.48
CA ARG A 115 -15.63 -9.92 22.39
C ARG A 115 -15.37 -10.78 21.15
N VAL A 116 -14.99 -10.19 20.01
CA VAL A 116 -14.57 -10.95 18.82
C VAL A 116 -13.27 -11.73 19.09
N VAL A 117 -12.26 -11.08 19.68
CA VAL A 117 -10.99 -11.74 20.07
C VAL A 117 -11.20 -12.83 21.12
N ASP A 118 -12.16 -12.64 22.03
CA ASP A 118 -12.57 -13.64 23.03
C ASP A 118 -13.45 -14.75 22.39
N HIS A 119 -13.69 -14.72 21.08
CA HIS A 119 -14.54 -15.63 20.31
C HIS A 119 -15.96 -15.80 20.88
N ASP A 120 -16.54 -14.72 21.40
CA ASP A 120 -17.93 -14.72 21.85
C ASP A 120 -18.88 -14.95 20.68
N ALA A 121 -19.49 -16.15 20.64
CA ALA A 121 -20.27 -16.66 19.52
C ALA A 121 -21.32 -15.67 19.00
N THR A 122 -22.08 -15.03 19.90
CA THR A 122 -23.10 -14.06 19.53
C THR A 122 -22.52 -12.81 18.87
N THR A 123 -21.37 -12.31 19.34
CA THR A 123 -20.74 -11.13 18.73
C THR A 123 -20.12 -11.46 17.37
N VAL A 124 -19.51 -12.64 17.24
CA VAL A 124 -18.96 -13.11 15.95
C VAL A 124 -20.07 -13.30 14.93
N GLU A 125 -21.17 -13.97 15.29
CA GLU A 125 -22.34 -14.14 14.41
C GLU A 125 -22.90 -12.79 13.94
N GLN A 126 -23.06 -11.84 14.87
CA GLN A 126 -23.47 -10.47 14.52
C GLN A 126 -22.48 -9.76 13.60
N ALA A 127 -21.18 -9.98 13.79
CA ALA A 127 -20.14 -9.38 12.95
C ALA A 127 -20.20 -9.94 11.52
N VAL A 128 -20.34 -11.26 11.39
CA VAL A 128 -20.46 -11.96 10.10
C VAL A 128 -21.75 -11.55 9.38
N ASP A 129 -22.88 -11.51 10.07
CA ASP A 129 -24.14 -11.03 9.49
C ASP A 129 -24.01 -9.60 8.96
N ARG A 130 -23.38 -8.71 9.73
CA ARG A 130 -23.13 -7.31 9.31
C ARG A 130 -22.13 -7.18 8.17
N LEU A 131 -21.16 -8.08 8.07
CA LEU A 131 -20.23 -8.12 6.95
C LEU A 131 -20.95 -8.50 5.65
N ASN A 132 -21.91 -9.43 5.74
CA ASN A 132 -22.65 -9.96 4.58
C ASN A 132 -23.83 -9.08 4.14
N THR A 133 -24.49 -8.40 5.08
CA THR A 133 -25.73 -7.62 4.81
C THR A 133 -25.54 -6.11 4.88
N GLY A 134 -24.48 -5.66 5.54
CA GLY A 134 -24.28 -4.25 5.86
C GLY A 134 -23.61 -3.46 4.73
N PRO A 135 -23.75 -2.12 4.73
CA PRO A 135 -22.99 -1.26 3.84
C PRO A 135 -21.48 -1.40 4.13
N THR A 136 -20.67 -1.43 3.07
CA THR A 136 -19.21 -1.53 3.17
C THR A 136 -18.62 -0.26 3.80
N ASN A 137 -18.52 -0.24 5.13
CA ASN A 137 -17.86 0.83 5.87
C ASN A 137 -16.53 0.33 6.42
N ALA A 138 -15.42 0.78 5.82
CA ALA A 138 -14.06 0.43 6.22
C ALA A 138 -13.70 0.77 7.68
N ARG A 139 -14.52 1.58 8.37
CA ARG A 139 -14.34 1.95 9.78
C ARG A 139 -15.31 1.24 10.73
N ALA A 140 -16.14 0.32 10.22
CA ALA A 140 -17.03 -0.43 11.07
C ALA A 140 -16.24 -1.30 12.06
N TRP A 141 -16.79 -1.53 13.25
CA TRP A 141 -16.09 -2.26 14.31
C TRP A 141 -15.75 -3.71 13.92
N TYR A 142 -16.57 -4.30 13.03
CA TYR A 142 -16.41 -5.66 12.49
C TYR A 142 -15.47 -5.72 11.27
N VAL A 143 -14.99 -4.58 10.77
CA VAL A 143 -13.93 -4.54 9.75
C VAL A 143 -12.60 -4.46 10.48
N LEU A 144 -11.91 -5.60 10.55
CA LEU A 144 -10.63 -5.75 11.23
C LEU A 144 -9.44 -5.41 10.32
N GLU A 145 -9.67 -5.28 9.01
CA GLU A 145 -8.65 -4.76 8.11
C GLU A 145 -9.22 -3.72 7.15
N GLY A 146 -8.55 -2.57 7.08
CA GLY A 146 -8.89 -1.51 6.13
C GLY A 146 -8.51 -1.84 4.69
N PRO A 147 -8.92 -1.01 3.72
CA PRO A 147 -8.51 -1.16 2.34
C PRO A 147 -6.99 -1.02 2.20
N SER A 148 -6.41 -1.78 1.28
CA SER A 148 -5.03 -1.61 0.86
C SER A 148 -4.92 -0.48 -0.17
N GLN A 149 -3.74 0.14 -0.26
CA GLN A 149 -3.52 1.31 -1.12
C GLN A 149 -2.17 1.17 -1.82
N PRO A 150 -2.11 0.50 -2.99
CA PRO A 150 -0.86 0.39 -3.74
C PRO A 150 -0.39 1.76 -4.21
N SER A 151 0.92 1.90 -4.42
CA SER A 151 1.53 3.12 -4.94
C SER A 151 0.99 3.48 -6.33
N VAL A 152 0.80 2.46 -7.19
CA VAL A 152 0.18 2.57 -8.51
C VAL A 152 -0.82 1.45 -8.71
N TYR A 153 -1.96 1.79 -9.32
CA TYR A 153 -2.96 0.85 -9.80
C TYR A 153 -3.28 1.15 -11.27
N LEU A 154 -3.10 0.14 -12.13
CA LEU A 154 -3.37 0.23 -13.57
C LEU A 154 -4.35 -0.88 -13.97
N GLU A 155 -5.28 -0.57 -14.87
CA GLU A 155 -6.26 -1.52 -15.37
C GLU A 155 -6.45 -1.33 -16.87
N THR A 156 -6.39 -2.43 -17.62
CA THR A 156 -6.87 -2.54 -19.02
C THR A 156 -8.06 -3.50 -19.06
N ASP A 157 -8.55 -3.85 -20.25
CA ASP A 157 -9.53 -4.95 -20.38
C ASP A 157 -8.93 -6.33 -20.13
N GLU A 158 -7.60 -6.46 -20.15
CA GLU A 158 -6.90 -7.75 -20.12
C GLU A 158 -6.10 -7.95 -18.84
N VAL A 159 -5.61 -6.87 -18.22
CA VAL A 159 -4.70 -6.92 -17.07
C VAL A 159 -5.08 -5.94 -15.97
N VAL A 160 -4.76 -6.31 -14.74
CA VAL A 160 -4.67 -5.45 -13.56
C VAL A 160 -3.23 -5.46 -13.08
N VAL A 161 -2.65 -4.29 -12.85
CA VAL A 161 -1.29 -4.15 -12.32
C VAL A 161 -1.32 -3.35 -11.03
N VAL A 162 -0.77 -3.93 -9.97
CA VAL A 162 -0.54 -3.25 -8.70
C VAL A 162 0.96 -3.08 -8.49
N ILE A 163 1.37 -1.86 -8.18
CA ILE A 163 2.78 -1.54 -7.92
C ILE A 163 2.90 -1.02 -6.51
N ASP A 164 3.79 -1.62 -5.74
CA ASP A 164 4.25 -1.07 -4.46
C ASP A 164 5.60 -0.39 -4.65
N GLY A 165 5.70 0.83 -4.15
CA GLY A 165 6.82 1.72 -4.37
C GLY A 165 7.56 1.97 -3.06
N LYS A 166 8.84 1.63 -3.03
CA LYS A 166 9.71 1.80 -1.85
C LYS A 166 10.92 2.65 -2.20
N ARG A 167 11.53 3.26 -1.18
CA ARG A 167 12.67 4.17 -1.38
C ARG A 167 13.75 4.05 -0.33
N ALA A 168 13.38 4.13 0.95
CA ALA A 168 14.32 4.19 2.07
C ALA A 168 14.42 2.87 2.83
N GLU A 169 13.43 2.01 2.64
CA GLU A 169 13.37 0.69 3.23
C GLU A 169 14.53 -0.19 2.72
N LEU A 170 15.10 -1.00 3.60
CA LEU A 170 16.21 -1.90 3.26
C LEU A 170 15.71 -3.25 2.73
N THR A 171 14.50 -3.63 3.13
CA THR A 171 13.87 -4.90 2.80
C THR A 171 12.35 -4.72 2.68
N PRO A 172 11.62 -5.66 2.06
CA PRO A 172 10.17 -5.67 2.12
C PRO A 172 9.70 -5.81 3.57
N ASP A 173 8.96 -4.82 4.06
CA ASP A 173 8.37 -4.89 5.40
C ASP A 173 7.14 -5.80 5.39
N ALA A 174 7.06 -6.68 6.39
CA ALA A 174 5.87 -7.45 6.71
C ALA A 174 5.27 -6.89 8.00
N SER A 175 4.13 -6.22 7.90
CA SER A 175 3.10 -6.25 8.93
C SER A 175 1.86 -5.45 8.53
N THR A 176 0.71 -5.99 8.91
CA THR A 176 -0.49 -5.21 9.23
C THR A 176 -0.82 -5.40 10.69
N ASP A 177 -1.51 -4.45 11.30
CA ASP A 177 -1.59 -4.43 12.77
C ASP A 177 -2.42 -5.58 13.37
N TRP A 178 -3.35 -6.15 12.58
CA TRP A 178 -4.15 -7.32 12.95
C TRP A 178 -3.58 -8.64 12.42
N MET A 179 -2.63 -8.59 11.48
CA MET A 179 -1.90 -9.75 10.95
C MET A 179 -0.42 -9.37 10.77
N PRO A 180 0.41 -9.50 11.81
CA PRO A 180 1.81 -9.07 11.78
C PRO A 180 2.65 -9.73 10.68
N VAL A 181 2.24 -10.92 10.24
CA VAL A 181 2.92 -11.71 9.21
C VAL A 181 2.48 -11.36 7.78
N ARG A 182 1.53 -10.43 7.60
CA ARG A 182 0.94 -10.14 6.29
C ARG A 182 1.74 -9.13 5.50
N HIS A 183 2.35 -9.58 4.40
CA HIS A 183 3.17 -8.76 3.53
C HIS A 183 2.35 -7.72 2.74
N GLN A 184 2.80 -6.46 2.66
CA GLN A 184 2.05 -5.36 2.04
C GLN A 184 1.69 -5.62 0.56
N LEU A 185 2.66 -6.11 -0.22
CA LEU A 185 2.41 -6.41 -1.64
C LEU A 185 1.44 -7.60 -1.84
N LEU A 186 1.49 -8.62 -0.97
CA LEU A 186 0.53 -9.72 -1.01
C LEU A 186 -0.86 -9.24 -0.64
N ARG A 187 -0.98 -8.31 0.31
CA ARG A 187 -2.23 -7.64 0.64
C ARG A 187 -2.82 -6.88 -0.55
N HIS A 188 -2.00 -6.18 -1.33
CA HIS A 188 -2.46 -5.53 -2.57
C HIS A 188 -2.96 -6.54 -3.60
N LEU A 189 -2.18 -7.59 -3.83
CA LEU A 189 -2.53 -8.65 -4.78
C LEU A 189 -3.81 -9.39 -4.38
N ASP A 190 -3.97 -9.74 -3.11
CA ASP A 190 -5.17 -10.40 -2.58
C ASP A 190 -6.41 -9.51 -2.70
N SER A 191 -6.27 -8.21 -2.45
CA SER A 191 -7.37 -7.24 -2.68
C SER A 191 -7.71 -7.10 -4.17
N ALA A 192 -6.69 -7.10 -5.03
CA ALA A 192 -6.87 -7.04 -6.48
C ALA A 192 -7.44 -8.36 -7.06
N TRP A 193 -7.15 -9.50 -6.42
CA TRP A 193 -7.60 -10.83 -6.83
C TRP A 193 -9.12 -10.93 -6.92
N ASP A 194 -9.83 -10.36 -5.95
CA ASP A 194 -11.30 -10.38 -5.95
C ASP A 194 -11.92 -9.37 -6.93
N THR A 195 -11.17 -8.35 -7.33
CA THR A 195 -11.69 -7.25 -8.18
C THR A 195 -11.26 -7.35 -9.63
N ARG A 196 -10.25 -8.17 -9.95
CA ARG A 196 -9.70 -8.31 -11.32
C ARG A 196 -10.66 -8.96 -12.32
N ARG A 197 -11.65 -9.72 -11.84
CA ARG A 197 -12.52 -10.58 -12.68
C ARG A 197 -11.68 -11.60 -13.47
N GLU A 198 -11.88 -11.70 -14.78
CA GLU A 198 -11.15 -12.64 -15.66
C GLU A 198 -9.78 -12.10 -16.12
N ARG A 199 -9.41 -10.89 -15.70
CA ARG A 199 -8.15 -10.25 -16.09
C ARG A 199 -6.96 -10.92 -15.42
N ARG A 200 -5.82 -10.91 -16.10
CA ARG A 200 -4.52 -11.27 -15.52
C ARG A 200 -4.15 -10.26 -14.44
N LEU A 201 -3.46 -10.71 -13.41
CA LEU A 201 -3.00 -9.86 -12.31
C LEU A 201 -1.48 -9.87 -12.28
N TYR A 202 -0.89 -8.70 -12.13
CA TYR A 202 0.55 -8.52 -11.95
C TYR A 202 0.84 -7.65 -10.73
N GLY A 203 1.74 -8.11 -9.88
CA GLY A 203 2.32 -7.37 -8.78
C GLY A 203 3.76 -7.00 -9.12
N VAL A 204 4.11 -5.74 -8.88
CA VAL A 204 5.46 -5.22 -9.11
C VAL A 204 5.94 -4.49 -7.87
N LEU A 205 7.18 -4.76 -7.47
CA LEU A 205 7.88 -3.95 -6.50
C LEU A 205 8.84 -3.00 -7.23
N MET A 206 8.74 -1.70 -6.96
CA MET A 206 9.65 -0.68 -7.50
C MET A 206 10.42 -0.02 -6.38
N VAL A 207 11.75 -0.07 -6.44
CA VAL A 207 12.64 0.38 -5.35
C VAL A 207 13.69 1.37 -5.85
N GLU A 208 14.39 2.02 -4.93
CA GLU A 208 15.58 2.80 -5.30
C GLU A 208 16.71 1.85 -5.72
N ALA A 209 17.41 2.18 -6.81
CA ALA A 209 18.57 1.42 -7.25
C ALA A 209 19.72 1.44 -6.22
N ASP A 210 20.53 0.38 -6.25
CA ASP A 210 21.74 0.26 -5.46
C ASP A 210 22.80 1.26 -5.92
N ARG A 211 23.21 2.18 -5.06
CA ARG A 211 24.18 3.23 -5.44
C ARG A 211 25.60 2.70 -5.58
N GLU A 212 25.90 1.55 -4.99
CA GLU A 212 27.26 0.99 -4.91
C GLU A 212 27.53 -0.01 -6.04
N ILE A 213 26.52 -0.81 -6.41
CA ILE A 213 26.69 -1.92 -7.38
C ILE A 213 26.35 -1.49 -8.80
N SER A 214 25.20 -0.85 -9.01
CA SER A 214 24.73 -0.44 -10.34
C SER A 214 23.67 0.64 -10.23
N ARG A 215 23.84 1.72 -11.00
CA ARG A 215 22.94 2.89 -10.98
C ARG A 215 21.49 2.59 -11.38
N SER A 216 21.17 1.35 -11.75
CA SER A 216 19.83 0.93 -12.21
C SER A 216 19.37 -0.42 -11.66
N GLU A 217 20.20 -1.20 -10.98
CA GLU A 217 19.73 -2.48 -10.42
C GLU A 217 19.10 -2.30 -9.04
N PRO A 218 18.02 -3.04 -8.71
CA PRO A 218 17.53 -3.09 -7.35
C PRO A 218 18.55 -3.84 -6.45
N PRO A 219 18.74 -3.41 -5.18
CA PRO A 219 19.62 -4.10 -4.24
C PRO A 219 19.25 -5.57 -4.06
N ALA A 220 20.26 -6.44 -3.90
CA ALA A 220 20.06 -7.91 -3.80
C ALA A 220 19.11 -8.31 -2.65
N ALA A 221 19.19 -7.60 -1.51
CA ALA A 221 18.34 -7.83 -0.34
C ALA A 221 16.83 -7.75 -0.64
N TRP A 222 16.43 -6.93 -1.63
CA TRP A 222 15.04 -6.86 -2.07
C TRP A 222 14.59 -8.13 -2.80
N ARG A 223 15.44 -8.71 -3.64
CA ARG A 223 15.15 -9.97 -4.34
C ARG A 223 15.05 -11.11 -3.34
N GLU A 224 16.00 -11.20 -2.41
CA GLU A 224 16.00 -12.22 -1.35
C GLU A 224 14.81 -12.09 -0.39
N GLY A 225 14.46 -10.86 0.00
CA GLY A 225 13.29 -10.59 0.82
C GLY A 225 11.98 -10.96 0.12
N LEU A 226 11.90 -10.69 -1.19
CA LEU A 226 10.74 -11.07 -2.00
C LEU A 226 10.57 -12.58 -2.08
N GLU A 227 11.65 -13.33 -2.36
CA GLU A 227 11.60 -14.80 -2.42
C GLU A 227 11.18 -15.42 -1.08
N ARG A 228 11.68 -14.89 0.05
CA ARG A 228 11.22 -15.31 1.39
C ARG A 228 9.72 -15.09 1.58
N SER A 229 9.21 -13.94 1.13
CA SER A 229 7.79 -13.58 1.22
C SER A 229 6.88 -14.44 0.35
N LEU A 230 7.45 -15.20 -0.58
CA LEU A 230 6.75 -16.08 -1.51
C LEU A 230 6.91 -17.56 -1.18
N SER A 231 7.59 -17.90 -0.08
CA SER A 231 7.58 -19.25 0.46
C SER A 231 6.16 -19.71 0.77
N GLU A 232 5.91 -21.02 0.69
CA GLU A 232 4.61 -21.61 1.00
C GLU A 232 4.12 -21.22 2.40
N GLU A 233 5.04 -21.22 3.37
CA GLU A 233 4.76 -20.78 4.74
C GLU A 233 4.35 -19.30 4.79
N ALA A 234 5.12 -18.40 4.16
CA ALA A 234 4.81 -16.98 4.14
C ALA A 234 3.47 -16.68 3.45
N LEU A 235 3.18 -17.37 2.34
CA LEU A 235 1.89 -17.27 1.65
C LEU A 235 0.75 -17.81 2.52
N GLY A 236 0.94 -18.95 3.18
CA GLY A 236 -0.05 -19.53 4.10
C GLY A 236 -0.37 -18.63 5.28
N GLN A 237 0.65 -17.95 5.83
CA GLN A 237 0.51 -16.99 6.92
C GLN A 237 -0.10 -15.66 6.46
N SER A 238 0.24 -15.17 5.26
CA SER A 238 -0.27 -13.90 4.71
C SER A 238 -1.69 -14.01 4.14
N LEU A 239 -2.08 -15.19 3.65
CA LEU A 239 -3.33 -15.45 2.95
C LEU A 239 -4.06 -16.69 3.52
N PRO A 240 -4.28 -16.78 4.84
CA PRO A 240 -4.80 -17.97 5.49
C PRO A 240 -6.23 -18.31 5.04
N HIS A 241 -6.99 -17.31 4.58
CA HIS A 241 -8.35 -17.44 4.05
C HIS A 241 -8.43 -18.00 2.62
N ARG A 242 -7.31 -18.12 1.92
CA ARG A 242 -7.24 -18.63 0.54
C ARG A 242 -6.92 -20.12 0.51
N ALA A 243 -7.42 -20.83 -0.49
CA ALA A 243 -6.99 -22.20 -0.77
C ALA A 243 -5.53 -22.25 -1.27
N PRO A 244 -4.80 -23.36 -1.11
CA PRO A 244 -3.41 -23.49 -1.56
C PRO A 244 -3.19 -23.10 -3.03
N GLU A 245 -4.10 -23.47 -3.93
CA GLU A 245 -4.03 -23.19 -5.36
C GLU A 245 -4.20 -21.69 -5.66
N GLU A 246 -5.07 -21.02 -4.91
CA GLU A 246 -5.24 -19.56 -4.99
C GLU A 246 -3.99 -18.84 -4.47
N ARG A 247 -3.41 -19.30 -3.35
CA ARG A 247 -2.16 -18.75 -2.80
C ARG A 247 -1.02 -18.86 -3.80
N ALA A 248 -0.86 -20.02 -4.43
CA ALA A 248 0.13 -20.24 -5.48
C ALA A 248 -0.09 -19.29 -6.66
N SER A 249 -1.34 -19.11 -7.09
CA SER A 249 -1.69 -18.21 -8.20
C SER A 249 -1.45 -16.72 -7.86
N ILE A 250 -1.78 -16.30 -6.65
CA ILE A 250 -1.49 -14.94 -6.14
C ILE A 250 0.02 -14.72 -6.04
N GLY A 251 0.77 -15.70 -5.54
CA GLY A 251 2.23 -15.64 -5.49
C GLY A 251 2.89 -15.62 -6.87
N ALA A 252 2.31 -16.32 -7.86
CA ALA A 252 2.76 -16.31 -9.25
C ALA A 252 2.46 -14.98 -9.96
N ALA A 253 1.43 -14.25 -9.53
CA ALA A 253 1.13 -12.91 -10.04
C ALA A 253 2.21 -11.87 -9.66
N LEU A 254 3.02 -12.14 -8.62
CA LEU A 254 4.11 -11.27 -8.22
C LEU A 254 5.33 -11.45 -9.14
N LEU A 255 5.55 -10.51 -10.05
CA LEU A 255 6.58 -10.61 -11.09
C LEU A 255 8.00 -10.55 -10.55
N GLY A 256 8.23 -9.68 -9.56
CA GLY A 256 9.56 -9.42 -9.06
C GLY A 256 9.76 -7.98 -8.62
N VAL A 257 11.01 -7.56 -8.67
CA VAL A 257 11.45 -6.23 -8.26
C VAL A 257 12.26 -5.56 -9.38
N THR A 258 11.99 -4.28 -9.61
CA THR A 258 12.79 -3.41 -10.47
C THR A 258 13.12 -2.12 -9.74
N SER A 259 13.96 -1.26 -10.34
CA SER A 259 14.26 0.06 -9.79
C SER A 259 13.57 1.19 -10.55
N TRP A 260 13.36 2.32 -9.87
CA TRP A 260 12.89 3.55 -10.51
C TRP A 260 13.81 3.99 -11.66
N GLN A 261 15.11 3.79 -11.48
CA GLN A 261 16.16 4.17 -12.43
C GLN A 261 16.17 3.27 -13.67
N ALA A 262 15.98 1.96 -13.52
CA ALA A 262 15.87 1.04 -14.64
C ALA A 262 14.69 1.41 -15.54
N VAL A 263 13.53 1.71 -14.94
CA VAL A 263 12.36 2.16 -15.70
C VAL A 263 12.62 3.49 -16.40
N CYS A 264 13.31 4.43 -15.76
CA CYS A 264 13.70 5.69 -16.40
C CYS A 264 14.61 5.46 -17.61
N ASP A 265 15.64 4.62 -17.48
CA ASP A 265 16.60 4.37 -18.55
C ASP A 265 15.94 3.67 -19.74
N GLU A 266 15.20 2.58 -19.48
CA GLU A 266 14.52 1.78 -20.52
C GLU A 266 13.51 2.61 -21.31
N LEU A 267 12.73 3.43 -20.61
CA LEU A 267 11.67 4.25 -21.21
C LEU A 267 12.14 5.65 -21.60
N GLN A 268 13.45 5.91 -21.52
CA GLN A 268 14.08 7.20 -21.86
C GLN A 268 13.44 8.39 -21.12
N VAL A 269 12.99 8.17 -19.89
CA VAL A 269 12.52 9.23 -18.99
C VAL A 269 13.74 9.84 -18.28
N PRO A 270 13.95 11.16 -18.34
CA PRO A 270 15.08 11.78 -17.65
C PRO A 270 15.02 11.51 -16.15
N ARG A 271 16.10 10.96 -15.56
CA ARG A 271 16.15 10.61 -14.13
C ARG A 271 15.88 11.80 -13.19
N GLN A 272 16.04 13.03 -13.68
CA GLN A 272 15.72 14.26 -12.95
C GLN A 272 14.23 14.38 -12.56
N VAL A 273 13.34 13.59 -13.18
CA VAL A 273 11.95 13.50 -12.71
C VAL A 273 11.85 12.86 -11.33
N LEU A 274 12.82 12.03 -10.95
CA LEU A 274 12.93 11.42 -9.63
C LEU A 274 13.49 12.45 -8.63
N ILE A 275 12.62 13.31 -8.11
CA ILE A 275 13.03 14.43 -7.26
C ILE A 275 13.54 13.95 -5.89
N PRO A 276 14.59 14.56 -5.31
CA PRO A 276 15.18 14.10 -4.06
C PRO A 276 14.23 14.27 -2.86
N GLU A 277 13.43 15.32 -2.86
CA GLU A 277 12.54 15.66 -1.75
C GLU A 277 11.34 16.45 -2.24
N VAL A 278 10.28 16.39 -1.43
CA VAL A 278 9.16 17.31 -1.58
C VAL A 278 9.49 18.59 -0.82
N LEU A 279 9.66 19.70 -1.54
CA LEU A 279 9.59 21.02 -0.95
C LEU A 279 8.12 21.38 -0.81
N ASP A 280 7.54 21.14 0.37
CA ASP A 280 6.23 21.73 0.65
C ASP A 280 6.39 23.25 0.65
N PRO A 281 5.50 24.01 -0.01
CA PRO A 281 5.51 25.46 0.12
C PRO A 281 5.38 25.80 1.61
N PRO A 282 6.08 26.84 2.09
CA PRO A 282 5.98 27.24 3.50
C PRO A 282 4.50 27.37 3.85
N ALA A 283 4.08 26.68 4.91
CA ALA A 283 2.69 26.67 5.32
C ALA A 283 2.19 28.11 5.36
N GLU A 284 1.24 28.47 4.49
CA GLU A 284 0.66 29.80 4.53
C GLU A 284 0.19 30.02 5.97
N PRO A 285 0.58 31.15 6.61
CA PRO A 285 0.20 31.41 7.99
C PRO A 285 -1.31 31.33 8.05
N ARG A 286 -1.82 30.27 8.67
CA ARG A 286 -3.26 30.03 8.82
C ARG A 286 -3.84 31.31 9.41
N ALA A 287 -4.51 32.10 8.59
CA ALA A 287 -5.20 33.29 9.05
C ALA A 287 -6.08 32.83 10.20
N ARG A 288 -5.78 33.32 11.42
CA ARG A 288 -6.60 33.05 12.60
C ARG A 288 -8.01 33.46 12.20
N ARG A 289 -8.88 32.50 11.90
CA ARG A 289 -10.32 32.74 11.84
C ARG A 289 -10.66 33.28 13.21
N ARG A 290 -10.82 34.60 13.30
CA ARG A 290 -11.47 35.23 14.45
C ARG A 290 -12.81 34.53 14.56
N SER A 291 -12.99 33.75 15.62
CA SER A 291 -14.30 33.29 16.03
C SER A 291 -15.13 34.56 16.14
N SER A 292 -16.03 34.78 15.18
CA SER A 292 -17.07 35.78 15.28
C SER A 292 -17.84 35.43 16.53
N ALA A 293 -17.57 36.21 17.58
CA ALA A 293 -18.36 36.23 18.79
C ALA A 293 -19.82 36.41 18.42
N SER A 294 -20.66 35.68 19.12
CA SER A 294 -22.11 35.70 19.07
C SER A 294 -22.63 37.11 18.87
N ILE A 295 -23.24 37.38 17.72
CA ILE A 295 -24.15 38.51 17.55
C ILE A 295 -25.38 38.13 18.36
N GLU A 296 -25.53 38.73 19.54
CA GLU A 296 -26.76 38.69 20.32
C GLU A 296 -27.91 39.19 19.43
N ARG A 297 -28.90 38.33 19.20
CA ARG A 297 -30.17 38.73 18.61
C ARG A 297 -30.95 39.54 19.64
N PRO A 298 -31.49 40.72 19.29
CA PRO A 298 -32.40 41.42 20.18
C PRO A 298 -33.66 40.58 20.41
N LEU A 299 -34.07 40.46 21.66
CA LEU A 299 -35.37 39.92 22.06
C LEU A 299 -36.46 40.84 21.49
N ILE A 300 -37.26 40.31 20.56
CA ILE A 300 -38.51 40.94 20.12
C ILE A 300 -39.58 40.50 21.13
N GLU A 301 -40.13 41.45 21.87
CA GLU A 301 -41.28 41.21 22.75
C GLU A 301 -42.56 40.96 21.91
N PRO A 302 -43.42 40.02 22.30
CA PRO A 302 -44.67 39.77 21.61
C PRO A 302 -45.70 40.87 21.92
N ALA A 303 -46.34 41.39 20.88
CA ALA A 303 -47.46 42.31 21.00
C ALA A 303 -48.70 41.59 21.61
N GLU A 304 -49.35 42.26 22.57
CA GLU A 304 -50.60 41.81 23.17
C GLU A 304 -51.76 41.82 22.16
N PRO A 305 -52.68 40.83 22.22
CA PRO A 305 -53.85 40.79 21.36
C PRO A 305 -54.97 41.70 21.90
N ALA A 306 -55.63 42.40 20.97
CA ALA A 306 -56.91 43.07 21.18
C ALA A 306 -58.09 42.10 20.96
#